data_AF-A0A955NFE9-F1
#
_entry.id   AF-A0A955NFE9-F1
#
_cell.length_a   1.000
_cell.length_b   1.000
_cell.length_c   1.000
_cell.angle_alpha   90.00
_cell.angle_beta   90.00
_cell.angle_gamma   90.00
#
_symmetry.space_group_name_H-M   'P 1'
#
loop_
_entity.id
_entity.type
_entity.pdbx_description
1 polymer ?
#
loop_
_entity_poly.entity_id
_entity_poly.type
_entity_poly.pdbx_seq_one_letter_code
_entity_poly.pdbx_strand_id
1 'polypeptide(L)'
;FFDYDGNPIKVDKELPYSPHKFYNFFKTVKSRNPADNPCDALVGHISAMHCHIGNTAYRLGRNVRFDPETERYIDDPEANETISREYEKGFEVTEITV
;
A
#
# COMPACT_ATOMS: atom_id res chain seq x y z
N PHE A 1 -5.66 -5.04 -18.75
CA PHE A 1 -5.26 -3.62 -18.81
C PHE A 1 -5.30 -3.18 -20.27
N PHE A 2 -5.54 -1.89 -20.55
CA PHE A 2 -5.57 -1.33 -21.90
C PHE A 2 -4.42 -0.33 -22.07
N ASP A 3 -3.91 -0.18 -23.28
CA ASP A 3 -2.93 0.86 -23.61
C ASP A 3 -3.62 2.23 -23.73
N TYR A 4 -2.84 3.28 -24.03
CA TYR A 4 -3.36 4.64 -24.20
C TYR A 4 -4.27 4.80 -25.42
N ASP A 5 -4.23 3.86 -26.36
CA ASP A 5 -5.07 3.82 -27.56
C ASP A 5 -6.33 2.95 -27.35
N GLY A 6 -6.51 2.41 -26.14
CA GLY A 6 -7.66 1.59 -25.76
C GLY A 6 -7.58 0.13 -26.20
N ASN A 7 -6.42 -0.34 -26.70
CA ASN A 7 -6.24 -1.74 -27.05
C ASN A 7 -5.91 -2.58 -25.80
N PRO A 8 -6.44 -3.81 -25.69
CA PRO A 8 -6.09 -4.69 -24.58
C PRO A 8 -4.60 -5.04 -24.64
N ILE A 9 -3.87 -4.72 -23.56
CA ILE A 9 -2.48 -5.12 -23.38
C ILE A 9 -2.45 -6.63 -23.22
N LYS A 10 -1.72 -7.30 -24.12
CA LYS A 10 -1.50 -8.76 -24.02
C LYS A 10 -0.76 -9.07 -22.73
N VAL A 11 -1.36 -9.96 -21.94
CA VAL A 11 -0.72 -10.50 -20.74
C VAL A 11 -0.05 -11.80 -21.15
N ASP A 12 1.24 -11.73 -21.46
CA ASP A 12 2.01 -12.89 -21.97
C ASP A 12 2.38 -13.90 -20.86
N LYS A 13 2.03 -13.59 -19.60
CA LYS A 13 2.36 -14.41 -18.45
C LYS A 13 1.08 -14.97 -17.82
N GLU A 14 1.01 -16.29 -17.75
CA GLU A 14 -0.05 -16.98 -17.02
C GLU A 14 0.03 -16.59 -15.54
N LEU A 15 -1.13 -16.22 -14.95
CA LEU A 15 -1.19 -15.86 -13.54
C LEU A 15 -0.96 -17.13 -12.71
N PRO A 16 -0.18 -17.05 -11.61
CA PRO A 16 -0.05 -18.18 -10.71
C PRO A 16 -1.43 -18.58 -10.19
N TYR A 17 -1.68 -19.89 -10.12
CA TYR A 17 -2.91 -20.40 -9.50
C TYR A 17 -2.99 -19.88 -8.07
N SER A 18 -4.05 -19.10 -7.79
CA SER A 18 -4.42 -18.72 -6.43
C SER A 18 -5.84 -19.19 -6.18
N PRO A 19 -6.09 -19.94 -5.09
CA PRO A 19 -7.46 -20.17 -4.66
C PRO A 19 -8.10 -18.84 -4.26
N HIS A 20 -9.43 -18.84 -4.12
CA HIS A 20 -10.17 -17.63 -3.80
C HIS A 20 -9.65 -16.95 -2.52
N LYS A 21 -9.57 -15.63 -2.48
CA LYS A 21 -9.02 -14.85 -1.33
C LYS A 21 -9.58 -15.26 0.04
N PHE A 22 -10.87 -15.58 0.13
CA PHE A 22 -11.49 -16.05 1.38
C PHE A 22 -10.97 -17.43 1.82
N TYR A 23 -10.65 -18.32 0.88
CA TYR A 23 -10.02 -19.60 1.21
C TYR A 23 -8.66 -19.38 1.86
N ASN A 24 -7.80 -18.54 1.28
CA ASN A 24 -6.49 -18.22 1.85
C ASN A 24 -6.61 -17.59 3.25
N PHE A 25 -7.57 -16.68 3.44
CA PHE A 25 -7.85 -16.11 4.75
C PHE A 25 -8.23 -17.17 5.78
N PHE A 26 -9.23 -18.00 5.51
CA PHE A 26 -9.65 -19.05 6.44
C PHE A 26 -8.55 -20.08 6.71
N LYS A 27 -7.78 -20.45 5.67
CA LYS A 27 -6.62 -21.34 5.79
C LYS A 27 -5.58 -20.75 6.75
N THR A 28 -5.16 -19.51 6.52
CA THR A 28 -4.17 -18.79 7.34
C THR A 28 -4.62 -18.67 8.80
N VAL A 29 -5.87 -18.27 9.02
CA VAL A 29 -6.42 -18.14 10.39
C VAL A 29 -6.40 -19.48 11.12
N LYS A 30 -6.77 -20.57 10.41
CA LYS A 30 -6.82 -21.91 11.00
C LYS A 30 -5.43 -22.50 11.24
N SER A 31 -4.50 -22.34 10.29
CA SER A 31 -3.14 -22.87 10.39
C SER A 31 -2.25 -22.04 11.31
N ARG A 32 -2.59 -20.76 11.50
CA ARG A 32 -1.76 -19.75 12.17
C ARG A 32 -0.37 -19.61 11.53
N ASN A 33 -0.25 -19.97 10.25
CA ASN A 33 0.98 -19.88 9.49
C ASN A 33 0.90 -18.70 8.51
N PRO A 34 1.70 -17.63 8.68
CA PRO A 34 1.73 -16.49 7.76
C PRO A 34 2.03 -16.86 6.31
N ALA A 35 2.77 -17.94 6.06
CA ALA A 35 3.10 -18.39 4.71
C ALA A 35 1.87 -18.87 3.90
N ASP A 36 0.73 -19.12 4.56
CA ASP A 36 -0.54 -19.43 3.89
C ASP A 36 -1.27 -18.19 3.36
N ASN A 37 -0.80 -16.98 3.72
CA ASN A 37 -1.35 -15.73 3.23
C ASN A 37 -0.46 -15.14 2.11
N PRO A 38 -0.89 -15.21 0.84
CA PRO A 38 -0.09 -14.70 -0.27
C PRO A 38 0.03 -13.17 -0.31
N CYS A 39 -0.75 -12.43 0.49
CA CYS A 39 -0.69 -10.98 0.60
C CYS A 39 -0.74 -10.60 2.08
N ASP A 40 0.44 -10.54 2.71
CA ASP A 40 0.54 -10.14 4.11
C ASP A 40 0.29 -8.63 4.30
N ALA A 41 0.33 -8.21 5.57
CA ALA A 41 0.08 -6.82 5.92
C ALA A 41 1.12 -5.86 5.32
N LEU A 42 2.37 -6.28 5.19
CA LEU A 42 3.45 -5.44 4.65
C LEU A 42 3.24 -5.20 3.15
N VAL A 43 2.91 -6.24 2.39
CA VAL A 43 2.57 -6.11 0.96
C VAL A 43 1.36 -5.18 0.78
N GLY A 44 0.34 -5.32 1.63
CA GLY A 44 -0.83 -4.44 1.63
C GLY A 44 -0.47 -2.98 1.92
N HIS A 45 0.36 -2.74 2.94
CA HIS A 45 0.87 -1.42 3.32
C HIS A 45 1.63 -0.76 2.17
N ILE A 46 2.63 -1.44 1.61
CA ILE A 46 3.43 -0.92 0.48
C ILE A 46 2.52 -0.59 -0.71
N SER A 47 1.54 -1.44 -1.02
CA SER A 47 0.59 -1.19 -2.11
C SER A 47 -0.25 0.08 -1.88
N ALA A 48 -0.74 0.27 -0.66
CA ALA A 48 -1.52 1.46 -0.30
C ALA A 48 -0.65 2.74 -0.30
N MET A 49 0.58 2.64 0.23
CA MET A 49 1.54 3.74 0.28
C MET A 49 1.79 4.35 -1.12
N HIS A 50 1.92 3.53 -2.16
CA HIS A 50 2.08 4.03 -3.54
C HIS A 50 0.91 4.91 -4.01
N CYS A 51 -0.33 4.49 -3.70
CA CYS A 51 -1.52 5.29 -4.01
C CYS A 51 -1.50 6.63 -3.27
N HIS A 52 -1.06 6.64 -2.01
CA HIS A 52 -0.94 7.86 -1.22
C HIS A 52 0.13 8.82 -1.75
N ILE A 53 1.30 8.31 -2.14
CA ILE A 53 2.36 9.13 -2.76
C ILE A 53 1.85 9.81 -4.04
N GLY A 54 1.13 9.07 -4.89
CA GLY A 54 0.51 9.64 -6.09
C GLY A 54 -0.52 10.73 -5.77
N ASN A 55 -1.36 10.50 -4.74
CA ASN A 55 -2.34 11.49 -4.29
C ASN A 55 -1.66 12.75 -3.72
N THR A 56 -0.54 12.61 -2.99
CA THR A 56 0.23 13.75 -2.48
C THR A 56 0.80 14.56 -3.64
N ALA A 57 1.44 13.92 -4.62
CA ALA A 57 1.95 14.61 -5.81
C ALA A 57 0.85 15.37 -6.57
N TYR A 58 -0.31 14.73 -6.74
CA TYR A 58 -1.48 15.33 -7.38
C TYR A 58 -2.00 16.55 -6.61
N ARG A 59 -2.14 16.44 -5.29
CA ARG A 59 -2.64 17.53 -4.42
C ARG A 59 -1.70 18.74 -4.39
N LEU A 60 -0.40 18.51 -4.37
CA LEU A 60 0.61 19.57 -4.34
C LEU A 60 0.92 20.13 -5.73
N GLY A 61 0.46 19.47 -6.81
CA GLY A 61 0.71 19.89 -8.19
C GLY A 61 2.18 19.82 -8.60
N ARG A 62 2.99 18.98 -7.92
CA ARG A 62 4.43 18.86 -8.14
C ARG A 62 4.92 17.44 -7.87
N ASN A 63 6.10 17.12 -8.40
CA ASN A 63 6.79 15.88 -8.06
C ASN A 63 7.25 15.91 -6.60
N VAL A 64 7.25 14.74 -5.96
CA VAL A 64 7.71 14.53 -4.58
C VAL A 64 8.75 13.41 -4.55
N ARG A 65 9.69 13.48 -3.61
CA ARG A 65 10.72 12.45 -3.40
C ARG A 65 10.42 11.74 -2.09
N PHE A 66 10.25 10.42 -2.14
CA PHE A 66 9.89 9.61 -0.99
C PHE A 66 11.02 8.62 -0.68
N ASP A 67 11.38 8.52 0.60
CA ASP A 67 12.32 7.53 1.11
C ASP A 67 11.54 6.31 1.64
N PRO A 68 11.66 5.13 1.00
CA PRO A 68 10.92 3.94 1.41
C PRO A 68 11.41 3.35 2.74
N GLU A 69 12.62 3.67 3.20
CA GLU A 69 13.16 3.14 4.46
C GLU A 69 12.60 3.90 5.66
N THR A 70 12.49 5.22 5.55
CA THR A 70 11.95 6.07 6.62
C THR A 70 10.47 6.38 6.48
N GLU A 71 9.87 6.03 5.33
CA GLU A 71 8.50 6.35 4.94
C GLU A 71 8.19 7.85 5.09
N ARG A 72 9.10 8.68 4.59
CA ARG A 72 9.04 10.14 4.64
C ARG A 72 9.38 10.77 3.30
N TYR A 73 8.86 11.97 3.07
CA TYR A 73 9.28 12.78 1.93
C TYR A 73 10.60 13.50 2.24
N ILE A 74 11.57 13.38 1.33
CA ILE A 74 12.93 13.90 1.48
C ILE A 74 12.89 15.43 1.30
N ASP A 75 13.38 16.16 2.31
CA ASP A 75 13.48 17.63 2.33
C ASP A 75 12.14 18.36 2.02
N ASP A 76 11.00 17.75 2.36
CA ASP A 76 9.67 18.22 1.97
C ASP A 76 8.68 18.24 3.16
N PRO A 77 8.73 19.26 4.02
CA PRO A 77 7.88 19.34 5.21
C PRO A 77 6.38 19.41 4.86
N GLU A 78 6.02 20.13 3.79
CA GLU A 78 4.64 20.26 3.31
C GLU A 78 4.07 18.89 2.87
N ALA A 79 4.84 18.09 2.12
CA ALA A 79 4.38 16.75 1.75
C ALA A 79 4.30 15.81 2.97
N ASN A 80 5.20 15.95 3.96
CA ASN A 80 5.17 15.15 5.17
C ASN A 80 3.92 15.40 6.03
N GLU A 81 3.27 16.56 5.94
CA GLU A 81 1.97 16.82 6.57
C GLU A 81 0.86 15.90 6.04
N THR A 82 1.03 15.31 4.85
CA THR A 82 0.02 14.41 4.23
C THR A 82 0.12 12.96 4.67
N ILE A 83 1.17 12.58 5.40
CA ILE A 83 1.44 11.17 5.78
C ILE A 83 0.48 10.69 6.87
N SER A 84 0.15 11.58 7.80
CA SER A 84 -0.78 11.29 8.89
C SER A 84 -1.89 12.32 8.89
N ARG A 85 -2.93 12.03 9.66
CA ARG A 85 -3.99 12.97 9.98
C ARG A 85 -3.89 13.36 11.45
N GLU A 86 -4.38 14.54 11.77
CA GLU A 86 -4.71 14.84 13.16
C GLU A 86 -5.85 13.91 13.61
N TYR A 87 -5.63 13.20 14.70
CA TYR A 87 -6.64 12.34 15.29
C TYR A 87 -7.53 13.15 16.24
N GLU A 88 -8.81 12.81 16.26
CA GLU A 88 -9.74 13.33 17.25
C GLU A 88 -9.31 12.92 18.66
N LYS A 89 -9.57 13.79 19.63
CA LYS A 89 -9.20 13.55 21.03
C LYS A 89 -9.79 12.24 21.54
N GLY A 90 -8.93 11.35 22.05
CA GLY A 90 -9.30 10.00 22.53
C GLY A 90 -9.22 8.90 21.47
N PHE A 91 -8.87 9.22 20.23
CA PHE A 91 -8.63 8.27 19.14
C PHE A 91 -7.19 8.31 18.61
N GLU A 92 -6.27 8.88 19.38
CA GLU A 92 -4.86 8.99 19.03
C GLU A 92 -4.25 7.59 18.87
N VAL A 93 -3.49 7.39 17.79
CA VAL A 93 -2.71 6.16 17.63
C VAL A 93 -1.50 6.26 18.56
N THR A 94 -1.49 5.42 19.59
CA THR A 94 -0.35 5.27 20.49
C THR A 94 0.84 4.71 19.73
N GLU A 95 2.03 5.27 19.96
CA GLU A 95 3.27 4.67 19.46
C GLU A 95 3.44 3.27 20.05
N ILE A 96 3.61 2.28 19.18
CA ILE A 96 3.95 0.92 19.58
C ILE A 96 5.47 0.89 19.71
N THR A 97 5.97 0.96 20.94
CA THR A 97 7.37 0.65 21.23
C THR A 97 7.56 -0.86 21.14
N VAL A 98 8.40 -1.30 20.20
CA VAL A 98 8.83 -2.71 20.05
C VAL A 98 10.08 -2.95 20.88
#